data_AF-A0A9D9C9W0-F1
#
_entry.id   AF-A0A9D9C9W0-F1
#
_cell.length_a   1.000
_cell.length_b   1.000
_cell.length_c   1.000
_cell.angle_alpha   90.00
_cell.angle_beta   90.00
_cell.angle_gamma   90.00
#
_symmetry.space_group_name_H-M   'P 1'
#
loop_
_entity.id
_entity.type
_entity.pdbx_description
1 polymer ?
#
loop_
_entity_poly.entity_id
_entity_poly.type
_entity_poly.pdbx_seq_one_letter_code
_entity_poly.pdbx_strand_id
1 'polypeptide(L)'
;LYAKHYETGEIIPDELIAKIQASNTFNQGFTTVELVSAAYLDMFWHVLDQSQDFDVRAFETEQLTRLGLIPEIIVRYRSTNFIHIFKNNYSAGYYSYLWSEVLDADGFGLFEEKGIFDQASATSFRKNVLERGNTDEPMNLYRAFRGADPNPEALLLRRGL
;
A
#
# COMPACT_ATOMS: atom_id res chain seq x y z
N LEU A 1 -18.51 -15.81 -9.01
CA LEU A 1 -18.21 -16.26 -7.62
C LEU A 1 -17.02 -17.21 -7.68
N TYR A 2 -15.89 -16.87 -7.03
CA TYR A 2 -14.63 -17.63 -7.13
C TYR A 2 -14.34 -18.53 -5.91
N ALA A 3 -14.85 -18.19 -4.73
CA ALA A 3 -14.58 -18.91 -3.49
C ALA A 3 -15.42 -20.21 -3.43
N LYS A 4 -14.82 -21.31 -3.88
CA LYS A 4 -15.39 -22.65 -3.88
C LYS A 4 -14.41 -23.65 -3.29
N HIS A 5 -14.92 -24.69 -2.65
CA HIS A 5 -14.11 -25.81 -2.18
C HIS A 5 -13.43 -26.49 -3.38
N TYR A 6 -12.12 -26.77 -3.27
CA TYR A 6 -11.34 -27.24 -4.42
C TYR A 6 -11.75 -28.64 -4.92
N GLU A 7 -12.20 -29.52 -4.02
CA GLU A 7 -12.70 -30.86 -4.38
C GLU A 7 -14.19 -30.88 -4.73
N THR A 8 -15.05 -30.37 -3.85
CA THR A 8 -16.50 -30.50 -3.98
C THR A 8 -17.12 -29.43 -4.88
N GLY A 9 -16.44 -28.30 -5.12
CA GLY A 9 -16.98 -27.16 -5.86
C GLY A 9 -18.07 -26.38 -5.11
N GLU A 10 -18.36 -26.75 -3.86
CA GLU A 10 -19.33 -26.05 -3.01
C GLU A 10 -18.90 -24.62 -2.73
N ILE A 11 -19.86 -23.69 -2.68
CA ILE A 11 -19.60 -22.29 -2.39
C ILE A 11 -19.31 -22.09 -0.91
N ILE A 12 -18.42 -21.15 -0.58
CA ILE A 12 -18.17 -20.77 0.82
C ILE A 12 -19.49 -20.34 1.51
N PRO A 13 -19.78 -20.82 2.72
CA PRO A 13 -20.94 -20.37 3.49
C PRO A 13 -20.90 -18.88 3.84
N ASP A 14 -22.05 -18.21 3.78
CA ASP A 14 -22.18 -16.77 4.08
C ASP A 14 -21.69 -16.41 5.49
N GLU A 15 -21.87 -17.29 6.47
CA GLU A 15 -21.38 -17.08 7.84
C GLU A 15 -19.84 -16.94 7.88
N LEU A 16 -19.12 -17.69 7.05
CA LEU A 16 -17.67 -17.58 6.96
C LEU A 16 -17.25 -16.30 6.23
N ILE A 17 -18.00 -15.89 5.20
CA ILE A 17 -17.79 -14.61 4.52
C ILE A 17 -17.91 -13.45 5.54
N ALA A 18 -18.96 -13.46 6.36
CA ALA A 18 -19.19 -12.44 7.38
C ALA A 18 -18.03 -12.39 8.40
N LYS A 19 -17.50 -13.54 8.83
CA LYS A 19 -16.33 -13.60 9.72
C LYS A 19 -15.06 -13.04 9.07
N ILE A 20 -14.83 -13.35 7.79
CA ILE A 20 -13.70 -12.80 7.02
C ILE A 20 -13.81 -11.27 6.95
N GLN A 21 -14.99 -10.75 6.59
CA GLN A 21 -15.25 -9.31 6.52
C GLN A 21 -15.05 -8.62 7.87
N ALA A 22 -15.56 -9.20 8.96
CA ALA A 22 -15.39 -8.65 10.31
C ALA A 22 -13.93 -8.64 10.78
N SER A 23 -13.09 -9.53 10.24
CA SER A 23 -11.66 -9.60 10.54
C SER A 23 -10.78 -8.74 9.61
N ASN A 24 -11.36 -7.91 8.73
CA ASN A 24 -10.60 -7.18 7.69
C ASN A 24 -9.52 -6.23 8.22
N THR A 25 -9.69 -5.68 9.43
CA THR A 25 -8.71 -4.81 10.11
C THR A 25 -7.82 -5.55 11.09
N PHE A 26 -8.02 -6.87 11.26
CA PHE A 26 -7.14 -7.67 12.10
C PHE A 26 -5.69 -7.59 11.61
N ASN A 27 -4.77 -7.40 12.54
CA ASN A 27 -3.33 -7.28 12.29
C ASN A 27 -2.88 -6.03 11.51
N GLN A 28 -3.76 -5.05 11.23
CA GLN A 28 -3.38 -3.82 10.51
C GLN A 28 -2.31 -3.00 11.23
N GLY A 29 -2.28 -3.02 12.57
CA GLY A 29 -1.20 -2.39 13.33
C GLY A 29 0.17 -2.96 12.98
N PHE A 30 0.30 -4.29 12.92
CA PHE A 30 1.55 -4.96 12.54
C PHE A 30 1.92 -4.63 11.09
N THR A 31 1.01 -4.88 10.14
CA THR A 31 1.28 -4.75 8.70
C THR A 31 1.56 -3.30 8.30
N THR A 32 0.90 -2.34 8.96
CA THR A 32 1.16 -0.91 8.74
C THR A 32 2.52 -0.50 9.31
N VAL A 33 2.84 -0.90 10.55
CA VAL A 33 4.12 -0.52 11.19
C VAL A 33 5.33 -1.12 10.46
N GLU A 34 5.29 -2.40 10.07
CA GLU A 34 6.42 -2.99 9.34
C GLU A 34 6.65 -2.32 7.97
N LEU A 35 5.57 -1.87 7.31
CA LEU A 35 5.61 -1.22 6.00
C LEU A 35 6.10 0.22 6.10
N VAL A 36 5.55 0.99 7.03
CA VAL A 36 5.94 2.38 7.30
C VAL A 36 7.39 2.44 7.76
N SER A 37 7.81 1.56 8.68
CA SER A 37 9.22 1.51 9.11
C SER A 37 10.18 1.18 7.97
N ALA A 38 9.79 0.33 7.01
CA ALA A 38 10.60 0.05 5.82
C ALA A 38 10.68 1.25 4.88
N ALA A 39 9.59 2.02 4.72
CA ALA A 39 9.61 3.27 3.97
C ALA A 39 10.49 4.34 4.62
N TYR A 40 10.48 4.45 5.95
CA TYR A 40 11.41 5.32 6.67
C TYR A 40 12.86 4.86 6.55
N LEU A 41 13.13 3.55 6.68
CA LEU A 41 14.48 3.00 6.52
C LEU A 41 15.06 3.29 5.13
N ASP A 42 14.25 3.16 4.08
CA ASP A 42 14.62 3.61 2.74
C ASP A 42 15.03 5.09 2.72
N MET A 43 14.20 5.98 3.26
CA MET A 43 14.54 7.41 3.31
C MET A 43 15.80 7.67 4.12
N PHE A 44 15.99 7.00 5.27
CA PHE A 44 17.20 7.17 6.09
C PHE A 44 18.48 6.84 5.32
N TRP A 45 18.46 5.81 4.45
CA TRP A 45 19.60 5.50 3.59
C TRP A 45 19.85 6.57 2.51
N HIS A 46 18.80 7.17 1.97
CA HIS A 46 18.89 8.04 0.78
C HIS A 46 18.93 9.53 1.07
N VAL A 47 18.83 9.96 2.33
CA VAL A 47 19.03 11.36 2.75
C VAL A 47 20.41 11.61 3.38
N LEU A 48 21.31 10.62 3.33
CA LEU A 48 22.68 10.76 3.81
C LEU A 48 23.47 11.70 2.89
N ASP A 49 24.09 12.73 3.46
CA ASP A 49 24.85 13.74 2.70
C ASP A 49 26.13 13.18 2.06
N GLN A 50 26.73 12.15 2.68
CA GLN A 50 27.98 11.53 2.23
C GLN A 50 27.97 10.03 2.46
N SER A 51 28.58 9.28 1.53
CA SER A 51 28.87 7.87 1.74
C SER A 51 29.92 7.71 2.84
N GLN A 52 29.60 6.94 3.87
CA GLN A 52 30.53 6.59 4.94
C GLN A 52 30.72 5.07 4.96
N ASP A 53 31.81 4.63 5.60
CA ASP A 53 31.98 3.22 5.91
C ASP A 53 31.05 2.89 7.09
N PHE A 54 29.88 2.33 6.80
CA PHE A 54 28.86 2.03 7.81
C PHE A 54 28.92 0.56 8.24
N ASP A 55 28.79 0.33 9.53
CA ASP A 55 28.15 -0.91 9.98
C ASP A 55 26.65 -0.80 9.67
N VAL A 56 26.24 -1.46 8.57
CA VAL A 56 24.86 -1.48 8.06
C VAL A 56 23.85 -1.87 9.13
N ARG A 57 24.18 -2.83 10.01
CA ARG A 57 23.26 -3.29 11.06
C ARG A 57 23.15 -2.28 12.19
N ALA A 58 24.28 -1.67 12.57
CA ALA A 58 24.29 -0.64 13.60
C ALA A 58 23.47 0.57 13.17
N PHE A 59 23.67 1.06 11.93
CA PHE A 59 22.90 2.16 11.37
C PHE A 59 21.40 1.87 11.34
N GLU A 60 20.99 0.72 10.80
CA GLU A 60 19.58 0.31 10.77
C GLU A 60 18.97 0.28 12.18
N THR A 61 19.67 -0.35 13.12
CA THR A 61 19.17 -0.48 14.50
C THR A 61 19.02 0.87 15.17
N GLU A 62 19.99 1.77 14.99
CA GLU A 62 19.95 3.13 15.52
C GLU A 62 18.75 3.91 14.96
N GLN A 63 18.59 3.93 13.63
CA GLN A 63 17.53 4.70 13.00
C GLN A 63 16.13 4.17 13.34
N LEU A 64 15.94 2.85 13.37
CA LEU A 64 14.66 2.25 13.73
C LEU A 64 14.33 2.44 15.22
N THR A 65 15.34 2.41 16.09
CA THR A 65 15.17 2.74 17.51
C THR A 65 14.77 4.21 17.69
N ARG A 66 15.42 5.13 16.97
CA ARG A 66 15.09 6.56 16.96
C ARG A 66 13.68 6.82 16.41
N LEU A 67 13.22 6.04 15.44
CA LEU A 67 11.85 6.09 14.92
C LEU A 67 10.82 5.63 15.97
N GLY A 68 11.24 4.92 17.02
CA GLY A 68 10.37 4.37 18.05
C GLY A 68 9.77 3.01 17.69
N LEU A 69 10.40 2.25 16.78
CA LEU A 69 9.94 0.91 16.43
C LEU A 69 10.06 -0.03 17.63
N ILE A 70 8.96 -0.69 18.00
CA ILE A 70 8.92 -1.65 19.11
C ILE A 70 9.61 -2.98 18.71
N PRO A 71 10.22 -3.71 19.65
CA PRO A 71 10.97 -4.92 19.34
C PRO A 71 10.11 -6.07 18.81
N GLU A 72 8.81 -6.07 19.06
CA GLU A 72 7.86 -7.10 18.60
C GLU A 72 7.57 -7.01 17.09
N ILE A 73 7.83 -5.86 16.46
CA ILE A 73 7.60 -5.63 15.03
C ILE A 73 8.95 -5.31 14.38
N ILE A 74 9.43 -6.24 13.57
CA ILE A 74 10.64 -6.03 12.77
C ILE A 74 10.26 -5.30 11.50
N VAL A 75 11.14 -4.43 11.01
CA VAL A 75 11.00 -3.79 9.70
C VAL A 75 10.77 -4.84 8.60
N ARG A 76 9.85 -4.57 7.67
CA ARG A 76 9.42 -5.55 6.66
C ARG A 76 10.57 -6.12 5.83
N TYR A 77 11.56 -5.29 5.53
CA TYR A 77 12.83 -5.68 4.91
C TYR A 77 13.98 -5.04 5.68
N ARG A 78 14.98 -5.85 6.02
CA ARG A 78 16.24 -5.34 6.56
C ARG A 78 17.14 -4.91 5.42
N SER A 79 18.04 -3.98 5.68
CA SER A 79 18.90 -3.34 4.68
C SER A 79 19.61 -4.37 3.79
N THR A 80 20.17 -5.43 4.36
CA THR A 80 20.91 -6.47 3.61
C THR A 80 20.04 -7.37 2.72
N ASN A 81 18.71 -7.34 2.87
CA ASN A 81 17.77 -8.07 2.01
C ASN A 81 16.73 -7.15 1.35
N PHE A 82 16.93 -5.83 1.40
CA PHE A 82 15.99 -4.84 0.87
C PHE A 82 16.18 -4.63 -0.63
N ILE A 83 15.84 -5.65 -1.41
CA ILE A 83 16.03 -5.70 -2.87
C ILE A 83 15.33 -4.51 -3.58
N HIS A 84 14.19 -4.06 -3.07
CA HIS A 84 13.45 -2.93 -3.63
C HIS A 84 14.32 -1.68 -3.82
N ILE A 85 15.12 -1.34 -2.80
CA ILE A 85 15.86 -0.07 -2.77
C ILE A 85 17.32 -0.21 -3.20
N PHE A 86 17.91 -1.40 -3.05
CA PHE A 86 19.32 -1.63 -3.38
C PHE A 86 19.58 -2.30 -4.74
N LYS A 87 18.54 -2.88 -5.36
CA LYS A 87 18.67 -3.55 -6.65
C LYS A 87 17.63 -3.10 -7.67
N ASN A 88 16.41 -2.86 -7.23
CA ASN A 88 15.32 -2.41 -8.08
C ASN A 88 15.22 -0.87 -8.05
N ASN A 89 14.15 -0.32 -8.62
CA ASN A 89 13.98 1.12 -8.83
C ASN A 89 13.15 1.81 -7.74
N TYR A 90 13.18 1.32 -6.49
CA TYR A 90 12.43 1.93 -5.37
C TYR A 90 13.33 2.65 -4.36
N SER A 91 14.60 2.90 -4.70
CA SER A 91 15.50 3.76 -3.89
C SER A 91 14.88 5.14 -3.68
N ALA A 92 14.79 5.60 -2.43
CA ALA A 92 14.10 6.84 -2.07
C ALA A 92 12.65 6.89 -2.59
N GLY A 93 11.99 5.74 -2.61
CA GLY A 93 10.73 5.53 -3.30
C GLY A 93 9.89 4.41 -2.71
N TYR A 94 10.32 3.70 -1.67
CA TYR A 94 9.54 2.63 -1.08
C TYR A 94 8.25 3.15 -0.41
N TYR A 95 8.20 4.44 -0.05
CA TYR A 95 6.98 5.12 0.37
C TYR A 95 5.89 5.14 -0.72
N SER A 96 6.23 4.88 -1.99
CA SER A 96 5.30 4.88 -3.12
C SER A 96 4.15 3.90 -2.92
N TYR A 97 4.35 2.80 -2.19
CA TYR A 97 3.28 1.86 -1.86
C TYR A 97 2.17 2.56 -1.08
N LEU A 98 2.49 3.18 0.05
CA LEU A 98 1.52 3.93 0.87
C LEU A 98 0.94 5.13 0.10
N TRP A 99 1.78 5.82 -0.67
CA TRP A 99 1.35 6.95 -1.49
C TRP A 99 0.31 6.52 -2.54
N SER A 100 0.57 5.42 -3.25
CA SER A 100 -0.35 4.89 -4.25
C SER A 100 -1.60 4.25 -3.63
N GLU A 101 -1.50 3.73 -2.41
CA GLU A 101 -2.62 3.11 -1.71
C GLU A 101 -3.70 4.13 -1.30
N VAL A 102 -3.32 5.41 -1.13
CA VAL A 102 -4.30 6.51 -1.00
C VAL A 102 -5.17 6.60 -2.26
N LEU A 103 -4.57 6.57 -3.44
CA LEU A 103 -5.26 6.64 -4.73
C LEU A 103 -6.13 5.41 -4.96
N ASP A 104 -5.65 4.23 -4.56
CA ASP A 104 -6.44 2.99 -4.60
C ASP A 104 -7.64 3.06 -3.66
N ALA A 105 -7.44 3.41 -2.39
CA ALA A 105 -8.51 3.49 -1.39
C ALA A 105 -9.61 4.48 -1.79
N ASP A 106 -9.24 5.71 -2.13
CA ASP A 106 -10.21 6.71 -2.54
C ASP A 106 -10.81 6.40 -3.93
N GLY A 107 -10.00 5.90 -4.86
CA GLY A 107 -10.45 5.51 -6.19
C GLY A 107 -11.47 4.37 -6.17
N PHE A 108 -11.27 3.38 -5.30
CA PHE A 108 -12.25 2.31 -5.08
C PHE A 108 -13.54 2.83 -4.44
N GLY A 109 -13.47 3.87 -3.62
CA GLY A 109 -14.65 4.54 -3.05
C GLY A 109 -15.67 4.98 -4.10
N LEU A 110 -15.24 5.38 -5.30
CA LEU A 110 -16.16 5.68 -6.40
C LEU A 110 -17.03 4.46 -6.80
N PHE A 111 -16.46 3.27 -6.77
CA PHE A 111 -17.19 2.03 -7.04
C PHE A 111 -18.10 1.65 -5.87
N GLU A 112 -17.73 1.93 -4.62
CA GLU A 112 -18.63 1.75 -3.48
C GLU A 112 -19.84 2.70 -3.55
N GLU A 113 -19.62 3.95 -3.94
CA GLU A 113 -20.66 4.98 -4.10
C GLU A 113 -21.66 4.64 -5.22
N LYS A 114 -21.18 4.13 -6.36
CA LYS A 114 -22.00 3.91 -7.57
C LYS A 114 -22.44 2.47 -7.78
N GLY A 115 -21.85 1.53 -7.04
CA GLY A 115 -22.01 0.09 -7.21
C GLY A 115 -20.73 -0.56 -7.72
N ILE A 116 -20.29 -1.63 -7.05
CA ILE A 116 -18.97 -2.26 -7.25
C ILE A 116 -18.73 -2.81 -8.67
N PHE A 117 -19.79 -2.95 -9.47
CA PHE A 117 -19.74 -3.38 -10.87
C PHE A 117 -20.32 -2.33 -11.84
N ASP A 118 -20.32 -1.05 -11.46
CA ASP A 118 -20.81 0.03 -12.32
C ASP A 118 -19.96 0.16 -13.60
N GLN A 119 -20.60 -0.09 -14.75
CA GLN A 119 -19.94 -0.11 -16.06
C GLN A 119 -19.40 1.27 -16.44
N ALA A 120 -20.06 2.36 -16.03
CA ALA A 120 -19.63 3.71 -16.34
C ALA A 120 -18.32 4.04 -15.59
N SER A 121 -18.24 3.72 -14.30
CA SER A 121 -17.04 3.87 -13.47
C SER A 121 -15.89 3.02 -13.99
N ALA A 122 -16.14 1.76 -14.35
CA ALA A 122 -15.13 0.89 -14.98
C ALA A 122 -14.61 1.46 -16.30
N THR A 123 -15.50 2.01 -17.14
CA THR A 123 -15.12 2.64 -18.41
C THR A 123 -14.29 3.91 -18.18
N SER A 124 -14.66 4.72 -17.19
CA SER A 124 -13.88 5.90 -16.78
C SER A 124 -12.50 5.50 -16.29
N PHE A 125 -12.41 4.52 -15.40
CA PHE A 125 -11.13 4.03 -14.86
C PHE A 125 -10.21 3.52 -15.97
N ARG A 126 -10.74 2.75 -16.93
CA ARG A 126 -9.97 2.29 -18.09
C ARG A 126 -9.43 3.47 -18.90
N LYS A 127 -10.31 4.39 -19.30
CA LYS A 127 -9.98 5.50 -20.22
C LYS A 127 -9.06 6.54 -19.62
N ASN A 128 -9.19 6.78 -18.32
CA ASN A 128 -8.45 7.84 -17.63
C ASN A 128 -7.22 7.32 -16.90
N VAL A 129 -7.17 6.05 -16.49
CA VAL A 129 -6.02 5.50 -15.73
C VAL A 129 -5.31 4.41 -16.51
N LEU A 130 -5.97 3.29 -16.79
CA LEU A 130 -5.29 2.06 -17.23
C LEU A 130 -4.69 2.15 -18.65
N GLU A 131 -5.38 2.77 -19.60
CA GLU A 131 -4.91 2.81 -21.00
C GLU A 131 -4.06 4.05 -21.32
N ARG A 132 -3.87 4.96 -20.35
CA ARG A 132 -3.17 6.23 -20.54
C ARG A 132 -1.66 6.11 -20.39
N GLY A 133 -1.15 5.19 -19.58
CA GLY A 133 0.27 5.14 -19.24
C GLY A 133 0.76 6.51 -18.76
N ASN A 134 1.91 6.97 -19.25
CA ASN A 134 2.50 8.27 -18.89
C ASN A 134 2.25 9.36 -19.97
N THR A 135 1.06 9.38 -20.58
CA THR A 135 0.72 10.34 -21.65
C THR A 135 0.19 11.69 -21.15
N ASP A 136 -0.04 11.82 -19.84
CA ASP A 136 -0.45 13.06 -19.17
C ASP A 136 0.05 13.01 -17.71
N GLU A 137 -0.09 14.10 -16.98
CA GLU A 137 0.23 14.16 -15.56
C GLU A 137 -0.70 13.21 -14.76
N PRO A 138 -0.16 12.31 -13.92
CA PRO A 138 -0.95 11.29 -13.23
C PRO A 138 -2.11 11.82 -12.38
N MET A 139 -1.97 12.98 -11.74
CA MET A 139 -3.04 13.56 -10.93
C MET A 139 -4.16 14.18 -11.78
N ASN A 140 -3.86 14.71 -12.96
CA ASN A 140 -4.88 15.10 -13.95
C ASN A 140 -5.70 13.88 -14.39
N LEU A 141 -5.02 12.76 -14.66
CA LEU A 141 -5.66 11.48 -14.99
C LEU A 141 -6.54 10.97 -13.84
N TYR A 142 -6.04 11.06 -12.60
CA TYR A 142 -6.80 10.70 -11.41
C TYR A 142 -8.05 11.57 -11.26
N ARG A 143 -7.94 12.89 -11.35
CA ARG A 143 -9.10 13.81 -11.28
C ARG A 143 -10.12 13.55 -12.39
N ALA A 144 -9.66 13.23 -13.60
CA ALA A 144 -10.55 12.89 -14.70
C ALA A 144 -11.35 11.60 -14.42
N PHE A 145 -10.77 10.64 -13.70
CA PHE A 145 -11.44 9.43 -13.24
C PHE A 145 -12.35 9.69 -12.02
N ARG A 146 -11.78 10.21 -10.93
CA ARG A 146 -12.39 10.34 -9.60
C ARG A 146 -13.35 11.51 -9.49
N GLY A 147 -13.10 12.58 -10.24
CA GLY A 147 -13.81 13.86 -10.18
C GLY A 147 -13.28 14.83 -9.10
N ALA A 148 -12.29 14.44 -8.32
CA ALA A 148 -11.69 15.23 -7.24
C ALA A 148 -10.23 14.82 -7.00
N ASP A 149 -9.51 15.59 -6.17
CA ASP A 149 -8.22 15.17 -5.60
C ASP A 149 -8.41 13.99 -4.64
N PRO A 150 -7.39 13.14 -4.45
CA PRO A 150 -7.50 11.97 -3.58
C PRO A 150 -7.68 12.34 -2.11
N ASN A 151 -8.61 11.67 -1.42
CA ASN A 151 -8.81 11.81 0.02
C ASN A 151 -8.04 10.73 0.81
N PRO A 152 -7.04 11.08 1.64
CA PRO A 152 -6.30 10.12 2.46
C PRO A 152 -7.15 9.43 3.55
N GLU A 153 -8.30 10.00 3.93
CA GLU A 153 -9.21 9.38 4.91
C GLU A 153 -9.65 7.97 4.49
N ALA A 154 -9.78 7.71 3.18
CA ALA A 154 -10.14 6.39 2.66
C ALA A 154 -9.07 5.33 3.03
N LEU A 155 -7.79 5.70 2.98
CA LEU A 155 -6.71 4.80 3.39
C LEU A 155 -6.70 4.58 4.91
N LEU A 156 -6.96 5.63 5.70
CA LEU A 156 -7.04 5.54 7.16
C LEU A 156 -8.14 4.56 7.57
N LEU A 157 -9.35 4.72 7.02
CA LEU A 157 -10.45 3.80 7.25
C LEU A 157 -10.10 2.36 6.86
N ARG A 158 -9.50 2.17 5.67
CA ARG A 158 -9.07 0.85 5.19
C ARG A 158 -8.05 0.17 6.13
N ARG A 159 -7.16 0.96 6.73
CA ARG A 159 -6.14 0.49 7.68
C ARG A 159 -6.62 0.45 9.14
N GLY A 160 -7.87 0.85 9.41
CA GLY A 160 -8.44 0.89 10.77
C GLY A 160 -7.82 1.97 11.65
N LEU A 161 -7.47 3.12 11.07
CA LEU A 161 -6.86 4.28 11.73
C LEU A 161 -7.83 5.46 11.81
#